data_AF-A0A0J9UQD7-F1
#
_entry.id   AF-A0A0J9UQD7-F1
#
_cell.length_a   1.000
_cell.length_b   1.000
_cell.length_c   1.000
_cell.angle_alpha   90.00
_cell.angle_beta   90.00
_cell.angle_gamma   90.00
#
_symmetry.space_group_name_H-M   'P 1'
#
loop_
_entity.id
_entity.type
_entity.pdbx_description
1 polymer ?
#
loop_
_entity_poly.entity_id
_entity_poly.type
_entity_poly.pdbx_seq_one_letter_code
_entity_poly.pdbx_strand_id
1 'polypeptide(L)'
;MSPHKPFLDYLYLFIVVLHLTAMLGVDFVPFYPQSLCQPRGSPFHFLVAYRQWYITTMSDPYYNLDIPGHFFEFLVYVELVVQFPLALYLTHALLTKQRISGSGELAAVVYGAVTGLCTAIVCNDMWHLGPEVITHEAKQTLLFGAYLPYAVIPTLMSLEMQKRLLARLHRSSGIKQE
;
A
#
# COMPACT_ATOMS: atom_id res chain seq x y z
N MET A 1 -25.37 -9.04 21.13
CA MET A 1 -25.19 -9.27 19.68
C MET A 1 -23.74 -8.94 19.33
N SER A 2 -22.97 -9.91 18.83
CA SER A 2 -21.59 -9.63 18.41
C SER A 2 -21.64 -8.60 17.28
N PRO A 3 -20.91 -7.47 17.36
CA PRO A 3 -20.96 -6.47 16.31
C PRO A 3 -20.41 -7.11 15.03
N HIS A 4 -21.30 -7.35 14.06
CA HIS A 4 -20.91 -7.86 12.75
C HIS A 4 -19.84 -6.95 12.15
N LYS A 5 -18.79 -7.58 11.60
CA LYS A 5 -17.71 -6.90 10.90
C LYS A 5 -18.29 -6.09 9.73
N PRO A 6 -18.03 -4.78 9.64
CA PRO A 6 -18.47 -3.96 8.52
C PRO A 6 -17.94 -4.49 7.19
N PHE A 7 -18.74 -4.41 6.13
CA PHE A 7 -18.33 -4.82 4.77
C PHE A 7 -17.03 -4.12 4.32
N LEU A 8 -16.90 -2.82 4.63
CA LEU A 8 -15.72 -2.02 4.30
C LEU A 8 -14.42 -2.62 4.85
N ASP A 9 -14.46 -3.30 6.00
CA ASP A 9 -13.26 -3.92 6.57
C ASP A 9 -12.73 -5.06 5.68
N TYR A 10 -13.59 -5.72 4.90
CA TYR A 10 -13.15 -6.72 3.91
C TYR A 10 -12.54 -6.07 2.67
N LEU A 11 -13.09 -4.94 2.22
CA LEU A 11 -12.50 -4.16 1.13
C LEU A 11 -11.11 -3.65 1.53
N TYR A 12 -10.98 -3.14 2.75
CA TYR A 12 -9.70 -2.69 3.30
C TYR A 12 -8.71 -3.84 3.45
N LEU A 13 -9.16 -5.01 3.92
CA LEU A 13 -8.32 -6.21 3.97
C LEU A 13 -7.80 -6.58 2.57
N PHE A 14 -8.68 -6.60 1.57
CA PHE A 14 -8.31 -6.91 0.19
C PHE A 14 -7.24 -5.96 -0.32
N ILE A 15 -7.42 -4.65 -0.13
CA ILE A 15 -6.45 -3.64 -0.57
C ILE A 15 -5.12 -3.76 0.18
N VAL A 16 -5.14 -3.98 1.50
CA VAL A 16 -3.90 -4.13 2.29
C VAL A 16 -3.14 -5.39 1.88
N VAL A 17 -3.83 -6.51 1.65
CA VAL A 17 -3.19 -7.77 1.20
C VAL A 17 -2.63 -7.63 -0.22
N LEU A 18 -3.35 -6.97 -1.11
CA LEU A 18 -2.87 -6.73 -2.47
C LEU A 18 -1.62 -5.84 -2.45
N HIS A 19 -1.64 -4.77 -1.64
CA HIS A 19 -0.47 -3.90 -1.45
C HIS A 19 0.72 -4.67 -0.87
N LEU A 20 0.49 -5.47 0.18
CA LEU A 20 1.53 -6.31 0.81
C LEU A 20 2.16 -7.29 -0.19
N THR A 21 1.37 -7.81 -1.13
CA THR A 21 1.86 -8.69 -2.19
C THR A 21 2.72 -7.91 -3.20
N ALA A 22 2.34 -6.68 -3.54
CA ALA A 22 3.13 -5.80 -4.40
C ALA A 22 4.47 -5.42 -3.74
N MET A 23 4.45 -5.03 -2.46
CA MET A 23 5.66 -4.74 -1.66
C MET A 23 6.66 -5.89 -1.72
N LEU A 24 6.20 -7.10 -1.39
CA LEU A 24 7.07 -8.28 -1.34
C LEU A 24 7.51 -8.77 -2.73
N GLY A 25 6.66 -8.61 -3.74
CA GLY A 25 6.83 -9.17 -5.08
C GLY A 25 7.54 -8.25 -6.06
N VAL A 26 7.48 -6.93 -5.86
CA VAL A 26 7.96 -5.93 -6.80
C VAL A 26 8.92 -4.97 -6.09
N ASP A 27 8.47 -4.33 -5.03
CA ASP A 27 9.16 -3.18 -4.43
C ASP A 27 10.41 -3.62 -3.67
N PHE A 28 10.31 -4.73 -2.93
CA PHE A 28 11.38 -5.21 -2.07
C PHE A 28 12.31 -6.22 -2.71
N VAL A 29 12.07 -6.61 -3.96
CA VAL A 29 12.96 -7.53 -4.67
C VAL A 29 14.42 -7.08 -4.68
N PRO A 30 14.75 -5.78 -4.85
CA PRO A 30 16.12 -5.30 -4.75
C PRO A 30 16.76 -5.45 -3.36
N PHE A 31 15.97 -5.56 -2.29
CA PHE A 31 16.48 -5.73 -0.92
C PHE A 31 16.71 -7.19 -0.53
N TYR A 32 16.24 -8.17 -1.31
CA TYR A 32 16.49 -9.58 -1.01
C TYR A 32 17.97 -9.96 -1.25
N PRO A 33 18.51 -10.93 -0.48
CA PRO A 33 19.86 -11.43 -0.71
C PRO A 33 20.04 -11.96 -2.14
N GLN A 34 21.01 -11.42 -2.88
CA GLN A 34 21.25 -11.80 -4.27
C GLN A 34 21.50 -13.31 -4.46
N SER A 35 22.12 -13.96 -3.48
CA SER A 35 22.34 -15.42 -3.49
C SER A 35 21.05 -16.24 -3.53
N LEU A 36 19.94 -15.69 -3.02
CA LEU A 36 18.63 -16.37 -2.98
C LEU A 36 17.74 -16.02 -4.17
N CYS A 37 18.07 -14.97 -4.94
CA CYS A 37 17.22 -14.46 -6.03
C CYS A 37 17.85 -14.58 -7.43
N GLN A 38 19.15 -14.39 -7.58
CA GLN A 38 19.78 -14.28 -8.91
C GLN A 38 19.97 -15.64 -9.63
N PRO A 39 20.46 -16.70 -8.98
CA PRO A 39 20.64 -17.99 -9.67
C PRO A 39 19.30 -18.60 -10.09
N ARG A 40 19.19 -19.15 -11.31
CA ARG A 40 17.92 -19.71 -11.82
C ARG A 40 17.31 -20.83 -10.96
N GLY A 41 18.12 -21.53 -10.17
CA GLY A 41 17.67 -22.57 -9.24
C GLY A 41 17.42 -22.09 -7.81
N SER A 42 17.55 -20.78 -7.55
CA SER A 42 17.40 -20.23 -6.20
C SER A 42 15.92 -20.16 -5.79
N PRO A 43 15.61 -20.28 -4.49
CA PRO A 43 14.23 -20.40 -4.02
C PRO A 43 13.38 -19.16 -4.33
N PHE A 44 13.99 -17.97 -4.45
CA PHE A 44 13.31 -16.71 -4.72
C PHE A 44 13.53 -16.17 -6.13
N HIS A 45 14.02 -16.99 -7.06
CA HIS A 45 14.21 -16.56 -8.45
C HIS A 45 12.90 -16.12 -9.11
N PHE A 46 11.78 -16.72 -8.70
CA PHE A 46 10.45 -16.35 -9.21
C PHE A 46 10.09 -14.88 -8.93
N LEU A 47 10.60 -14.27 -7.85
CA LEU A 47 10.36 -12.85 -7.52
C LEU A 47 11.03 -11.93 -8.55
N VAL A 48 12.23 -12.30 -9.01
CA VAL A 48 12.93 -11.56 -10.08
C VAL A 48 12.14 -11.63 -11.38
N ALA A 49 11.65 -12.82 -11.73
CA ALA A 49 10.81 -13.02 -12.92
C ALA A 49 9.49 -12.25 -12.82
N TYR A 50 8.83 -12.28 -11.67
CA TYR A 50 7.57 -11.57 -11.42
C TYR A 50 7.75 -10.05 -11.49
N ARG A 51 8.78 -9.49 -10.85
CA ARG A 51 9.10 -8.06 -10.95
C ARG A 51 9.40 -7.64 -12.39
N GLN A 52 10.18 -8.44 -13.12
CA GLN A 52 10.48 -8.12 -14.53
C GLN A 52 9.21 -8.15 -15.38
N TRP A 53 8.35 -9.15 -15.18
CA TRP A 53 7.04 -9.22 -15.83
C TRP A 53 6.18 -8.00 -15.52
N TYR A 54 6.11 -7.57 -14.25
CA TYR A 54 5.36 -6.40 -13.83
C TYR A 54 5.86 -5.12 -14.53
N ILE A 55 7.17 -4.84 -14.45
CA ILE A 55 7.77 -3.63 -15.03
C ILE A 55 7.53 -3.58 -16.54
N THR A 56 7.70 -4.72 -17.23
CA THR A 56 7.50 -4.79 -18.69
C THR A 56 6.03 -4.69 -19.09
N THR A 57 5.12 -5.34 -18.35
CA THR A 57 3.68 -5.34 -18.66
C THR A 57 3.05 -3.98 -18.37
N MET A 58 3.40 -3.37 -17.24
CA MET A 58 2.82 -2.10 -16.81
C MET A 58 3.53 -0.89 -17.43
N SER A 59 4.69 -1.11 -18.07
CA SER A 59 5.58 -0.05 -18.54
C SER A 59 5.85 0.99 -17.45
N ASP A 60 6.05 0.50 -16.22
CA ASP A 60 6.17 1.35 -15.04
C ASP A 60 7.52 2.07 -15.06
N PRO A 61 7.51 3.40 -15.23
CA PRO A 61 8.71 4.15 -15.49
C PRO A 61 9.59 4.21 -14.22
N TYR A 62 9.00 4.21 -13.03
CA TYR A 62 9.70 4.47 -11.77
C TYR A 62 10.69 3.39 -11.33
N TYR A 63 10.60 2.20 -11.91
CA TYR A 63 11.57 1.12 -11.67
C TYR A 63 12.75 1.13 -12.64
N ASN A 64 12.78 2.06 -13.60
CA ASN A 64 13.92 2.27 -14.49
C ASN A 64 14.88 3.31 -13.89
N LEU A 65 16.17 2.99 -13.91
CA LEU A 65 17.24 3.78 -13.26
C LEU A 65 17.46 5.17 -13.88
N ASP A 66 16.87 5.44 -15.05
CA ASP A 66 17.15 6.63 -15.86
C ASP A 66 16.12 7.76 -15.67
N ILE A 67 15.15 7.60 -14.76
CA ILE A 67 14.12 8.63 -14.52
C ILE A 67 14.60 9.60 -13.45
N PRO A 68 14.61 10.92 -13.73
CA PRO A 68 15.06 11.91 -12.78
C PRO A 68 14.10 12.00 -11.59
N GLY A 69 14.50 11.39 -10.46
CA GLY A 69 13.75 11.53 -9.22
C GLY A 69 14.10 10.45 -8.19
N HIS A 70 15.12 10.70 -7.34
CA HIS A 70 15.39 9.88 -6.13
C HIS A 70 14.21 9.83 -5.14
N PHE A 71 13.12 10.57 -5.41
CA PHE A 71 11.93 10.56 -4.58
C PHE A 71 11.28 9.18 -4.54
N PHE A 72 11.21 8.44 -5.67
CA PHE A 72 10.54 7.15 -5.69
C PHE A 72 11.29 6.12 -4.82
N GLU A 73 12.61 6.10 -4.91
CA GLU A 73 13.47 5.28 -4.04
C GLU A 73 13.20 5.60 -2.56
N PHE A 74 13.11 6.90 -2.21
CA PHE A 74 12.74 7.32 -0.86
C PHE A 74 11.34 6.83 -0.45
N LEU A 75 10.35 6.87 -1.34
CA LEU A 75 9.01 6.35 -1.07
C LEU A 75 9.03 4.84 -0.81
N VAL A 76 9.86 4.06 -1.52
CA VAL A 76 10.06 2.63 -1.25
C VAL A 76 10.70 2.39 0.13
N TYR A 77 11.60 3.27 0.59
CA TYR A 77 12.10 3.20 1.98
C TYR A 77 11.02 3.54 3.01
N VAL A 78 10.17 4.54 2.76
CA VAL A 78 9.01 4.83 3.62
C VAL A 78 8.06 3.63 3.65
N GLU A 79 7.89 2.97 2.51
CA GLU A 79 7.09 1.77 2.42
C GLU A 79 7.65 0.64 3.27
N LEU A 80 8.94 0.36 3.15
CA LEU A 80 9.63 -0.67 3.92
C LEU A 80 9.55 -0.44 5.45
N VAL A 81 9.74 0.82 5.89
CA VAL A 81 9.87 1.14 7.32
C VAL A 81 8.54 1.45 8.00
N VAL A 82 7.56 1.98 7.25
CA VAL A 82 6.28 2.44 7.81
C VAL A 82 5.11 1.61 7.30
N GLN A 83 4.94 1.53 5.98
CA GLN A 83 3.72 0.95 5.41
C GLN A 83 3.71 -0.58 5.56
N PHE A 84 4.84 -1.25 5.36
CA PHE A 84 4.98 -2.70 5.46
C PHE A 84 4.68 -3.27 6.86
N PRO A 85 5.30 -2.79 7.96
CA PRO A 85 4.97 -3.30 9.29
C PRO A 85 3.52 -3.03 9.68
N LEU A 86 2.96 -1.88 9.25
CA LEU A 86 1.54 -1.58 9.45
C LEU A 86 0.64 -2.49 8.61
N ALA A 87 1.00 -2.79 7.36
CA ALA A 87 0.27 -3.70 6.49
C ALA A 87 0.21 -5.10 7.09
N LEU A 88 1.34 -5.64 7.58
CA LEU A 88 1.37 -6.93 8.27
C LEU A 88 0.42 -6.97 9.48
N TYR A 89 0.50 -5.94 10.33
CA TYR A 89 -0.37 -5.82 11.49
C TYR A 89 -1.85 -5.70 11.10
N LEU A 90 -2.16 -4.88 10.08
CA LEU A 90 -3.51 -4.65 9.61
C LEU A 90 -4.11 -5.87 8.93
N THR A 91 -3.33 -6.63 8.15
CA THR A 91 -3.77 -7.92 7.60
C THR A 91 -4.24 -8.84 8.72
N HIS A 92 -3.43 -9.01 9.77
CA HIS A 92 -3.82 -9.82 10.92
C HIS A 92 -5.08 -9.26 11.63
N ALA A 93 -5.12 -7.95 11.91
CA ALA A 93 -6.24 -7.33 12.61
C ALA A 93 -7.56 -7.42 11.81
N LEU A 94 -7.49 -7.23 10.49
CA LEU A 94 -8.64 -7.26 9.59
C LEU A 94 -9.07 -8.68 9.20
N LEU A 95 -8.21 -9.70 9.31
CA LEU A 95 -8.60 -11.10 9.11
C LEU A 95 -9.56 -11.61 10.19
N THR A 96 -9.58 -10.99 11.36
CA THR A 96 -10.50 -11.39 12.43
C THR A 96 -11.97 -11.17 12.03
N LYS A 97 -12.85 -12.08 12.45
CA LYS A 97 -14.32 -11.95 12.26
C LYS A 97 -14.93 -10.82 13.09
N GLN A 98 -14.16 -10.28 14.04
CA GLN A 98 -14.61 -9.21 14.91
C GLN A 98 -14.34 -7.84 14.27
N ARG A 99 -15.00 -6.83 14.80
CA ARG A 99 -14.69 -5.44 14.49
C ARG A 99 -13.26 -5.14 14.93
N ILE A 100 -12.55 -4.37 14.12
CA ILE A 100 -11.19 -3.92 14.42
C ILE A 100 -11.11 -3.20 15.78
N SER A 101 -10.03 -3.45 16.52
CA SER A 101 -9.76 -2.84 17.83
C SER A 101 -9.37 -1.36 17.67
N GLY A 102 -9.35 -0.60 18.77
CA GLY A 102 -8.88 0.80 18.74
C GLY A 102 -7.43 0.95 18.26
N SER A 103 -6.55 0.00 18.61
CA SER A 103 -5.17 -0.03 18.09
C SER A 103 -5.14 -0.33 16.58
N GLY A 104 -6.02 -1.20 16.09
CA GLY A 104 -6.20 -1.46 14.67
C GLY A 104 -6.74 -0.26 13.90
N GLU A 105 -7.73 0.46 14.46
CA GLU A 105 -8.25 1.71 13.90
C GLU A 105 -7.12 2.74 13.76
N LEU A 106 -6.30 2.94 14.81
CA LEU A 106 -5.15 3.85 14.77
C LEU A 106 -4.11 3.43 13.71
N ALA A 107 -3.74 2.15 13.65
CA ALA A 107 -2.80 1.66 12.65
C ALA A 107 -3.32 1.89 11.23
N ALA A 108 -4.63 1.70 10.99
CA ALA A 108 -5.27 1.92 9.71
C ALA A 108 -5.31 3.42 9.33
N VAL A 109 -5.47 4.32 10.30
CA VAL A 109 -5.35 5.77 10.08
C VAL A 109 -3.96 6.12 9.56
N VAL A 110 -2.91 5.68 10.26
CA VAL A 110 -1.52 6.00 9.90
C VAL A 110 -1.16 5.38 8.54
N TYR A 111 -1.40 4.08 8.37
CA TYR A 111 -1.14 3.38 7.12
C TYR A 111 -1.87 4.02 5.94
N GLY A 112 -3.15 4.33 6.11
CA GLY A 112 -3.98 4.87 5.06
C GLY A 112 -3.55 6.27 4.63
N ALA A 113 -3.18 7.12 5.60
CA ALA A 113 -2.70 8.47 5.33
C ALA A 113 -1.35 8.46 4.62
N VAL A 114 -0.40 7.65 5.11
CA VAL A 114 0.94 7.55 4.50
C VAL A 114 0.85 6.94 3.10
N THR A 115 0.16 5.81 2.93
CA THR A 115 -0.01 5.16 1.62
C THR A 115 -0.72 6.07 0.62
N GLY A 116 -1.79 6.73 1.05
CA GLY A 116 -2.52 7.67 0.22
C GLY A 116 -1.65 8.84 -0.25
N LEU A 117 -0.88 9.44 0.66
CA LEU A 117 0.02 10.56 0.34
C LEU A 117 1.18 10.15 -0.56
N CYS A 118 1.90 9.09 -0.22
CA CYS A 118 3.01 8.57 -1.03
C CYS A 118 2.54 8.27 -2.45
N THR A 119 1.39 7.61 -2.59
CA THR A 119 0.83 7.30 -3.91
C THR A 119 0.33 8.54 -4.65
N ALA A 120 -0.25 9.51 -3.95
CA ALA A 120 -0.69 10.78 -4.56
C ALA A 120 0.49 11.58 -5.14
N ILE A 121 1.66 11.54 -4.49
CA ILE A 121 2.90 12.12 -5.02
C ILE A 121 3.26 11.47 -6.36
N VAL A 122 3.23 10.13 -6.43
CA VAL A 122 3.52 9.37 -7.67
C VAL A 122 2.49 9.66 -8.76
N CYS A 123 1.19 9.74 -8.42
CA CYS A 123 0.16 10.13 -9.36
C CYS A 123 0.39 11.54 -9.92
N ASN A 124 0.76 12.49 -9.06
CA ASN A 124 1.04 13.86 -9.47
C ASN A 124 2.25 13.93 -10.40
N ASP A 125 3.34 13.26 -10.07
CA ASP A 125 4.53 13.22 -10.93
C ASP A 125 4.21 12.57 -12.30
N MET A 126 3.54 11.42 -12.29
CA MET A 126 3.15 10.68 -13.50
C MET A 126 2.23 11.47 -14.42
N TRP A 127 1.37 12.33 -13.86
CA TRP A 127 0.53 13.23 -14.63
C TRP A 127 1.36 14.12 -15.56
N HIS A 128 2.51 14.59 -15.07
CA HIS A 128 3.40 15.52 -15.77
C HIS A 128 4.43 14.84 -16.68
N LEU A 129 4.63 13.52 -16.59
CA LEU A 129 5.54 12.79 -17.48
C LEU A 129 5.10 12.91 -18.95
N GLY A 130 6.01 13.18 -19.88
CA GLY A 130 5.67 13.26 -21.30
C GLY A 130 5.68 11.89 -22.00
N PRO A 131 5.26 11.86 -23.29
CA PRO A 131 5.24 10.65 -24.11
C PRO A 131 6.62 10.03 -24.36
N GLU A 132 7.70 10.78 -24.11
CA GLU A 132 9.09 10.31 -24.14
C GLU A 132 9.43 9.32 -23.02
N VAL A 133 8.67 9.34 -21.91
CA VAL A 133 8.85 8.45 -20.77
C VAL A 133 7.82 7.31 -20.77
N ILE A 134 6.54 7.65 -21.00
CA ILE A 134 5.44 6.70 -20.93
C ILE A 134 4.38 7.03 -21.98
N THR A 135 3.92 6.02 -22.72
CA THR A 135 2.84 6.21 -23.70
C THR A 135 1.54 6.62 -23.02
N HIS A 136 0.66 7.33 -23.73
CA HIS A 136 -0.61 7.78 -23.14
C HIS A 136 -1.48 6.60 -22.64
N GLU A 137 -1.52 5.50 -23.39
CA GLU A 137 -2.27 4.28 -23.01
C GLU A 137 -1.68 3.59 -21.77
N ALA A 138 -0.35 3.43 -21.74
CA ALA A 138 0.33 2.86 -20.57
C ALA A 138 0.13 3.76 -19.34
N LYS A 139 0.22 5.08 -19.50
CA LYS A 139 -0.04 6.04 -18.43
C LYS A 139 -1.45 5.88 -17.87
N GLN A 140 -2.48 5.79 -18.72
CA GLN A 140 -3.85 5.62 -18.23
C GLN A 140 -4.02 4.28 -17.50
N THR A 141 -3.48 3.20 -18.06
CA THR A 141 -3.54 1.88 -17.42
C THR A 141 -2.84 1.88 -16.06
N LEU A 142 -1.66 2.47 -15.96
CA LEU A 142 -0.86 2.53 -14.75
C LEU A 142 -1.47 3.46 -13.69
N LEU A 143 -1.90 4.67 -14.11
CA LEU A 143 -2.53 5.64 -13.22
C LEU A 143 -3.84 5.12 -12.66
N PHE A 144 -4.77 4.65 -13.50
CA PHE A 144 -6.10 4.24 -13.03
C PHE A 144 -6.16 2.81 -12.51
N GLY A 145 -5.28 1.93 -12.99
CA GLY A 145 -5.25 0.51 -12.61
C GLY A 145 -4.36 0.21 -11.41
N ALA A 146 -3.21 0.87 -11.29
CA ALA A 146 -2.24 0.61 -10.23
C ALA A 146 -2.24 1.71 -9.17
N TYR A 147 -1.91 2.95 -9.52
CA TYR A 147 -1.62 3.98 -8.50
C TYR A 147 -2.86 4.64 -7.88
N LEU A 148 -3.80 5.14 -8.68
CA LEU A 148 -4.95 5.89 -8.15
C LEU A 148 -5.79 5.10 -7.12
N PRO A 149 -6.03 3.78 -7.26
CA PRO A 149 -6.68 3.00 -6.22
C PRO A 149 -5.98 3.08 -4.85
N TYR A 150 -4.64 3.09 -4.81
CA TYR A 150 -3.87 3.21 -3.56
C TYR A 150 -3.69 4.66 -3.09
N ALA A 151 -3.91 5.66 -3.94
CA ALA A 151 -4.07 7.05 -3.49
C ALA A 151 -5.44 7.25 -2.82
N VAL A 152 -6.50 6.68 -3.38
CA VAL A 152 -7.89 6.95 -2.96
C VAL A 152 -8.35 6.04 -1.83
N ILE A 153 -8.27 4.71 -1.99
CA ILE A 153 -8.90 3.77 -1.05
C ILE A 153 -8.22 3.81 0.33
N PRO A 154 -6.88 3.80 0.44
CA PRO A 154 -6.19 3.98 1.72
C PRO A 154 -6.51 5.32 2.40
N THR A 155 -6.63 6.42 1.63
CA THR A 155 -7.06 7.71 2.18
C THR A 155 -8.46 7.64 2.78
N LEU A 156 -9.41 7.02 2.05
CA LEU A 156 -10.76 6.81 2.55
C LEU A 156 -10.79 5.91 3.79
N MET A 157 -9.97 4.85 3.81
CA MET A 157 -9.80 4.00 4.98
C MET A 157 -9.30 4.81 6.19
N SER A 158 -8.32 5.69 5.98
CA SER A 158 -7.78 6.53 7.06
C SER A 158 -8.86 7.40 7.68
N LEU A 159 -9.64 8.11 6.86
CA LEU A 159 -10.73 8.98 7.30
C LEU A 159 -11.85 8.20 8.01
N GLU A 160 -12.19 7.01 7.51
CA GLU A 160 -13.22 6.16 8.09
C GLU A 160 -12.80 5.62 9.46
N MET A 161 -11.57 5.12 9.56
CA MET A 161 -11.00 4.59 10.80
C MET A 161 -10.76 5.70 11.83
N GLN A 162 -10.42 6.91 11.40
CA GLN A 162 -10.35 8.09 12.26
C GLN A 162 -11.71 8.40 12.89
N LYS A 163 -12.80 8.37 12.11
CA LYS A 163 -14.16 8.58 12.65
C LYS A 163 -14.51 7.53 13.69
N ARG A 164 -14.19 6.25 13.44
CA ARG A 164 -14.43 5.15 14.39
C ARG A 164 -13.63 5.34 15.68
N LEU A 165 -12.35 5.69 15.55
CA LEU A 165 -11.45 5.90 16.68
C LEU A 165 -11.92 7.08 17.55
N LEU A 166 -12.28 8.21 16.94
CA LEU A 166 -12.82 9.36 17.67
C LEU A 166 -14.14 9.02 18.39
N ALA A 167 -15.05 8.30 17.74
CA ALA A 167 -16.28 7.85 18.37
C ALA A 167 -16.02 6.93 19.58
N ARG A 168 -15.00 6.06 19.49
CA ARG A 168 -14.58 5.19 20.60
C ARG A 168 -13.99 6.00 21.76
N LEU A 169 -13.14 6.98 21.46
CA LEU A 169 -12.54 7.87 22.46
C LEU A 169 -13.61 8.68 23.19
N HIS A 170 -14.58 9.27 22.48
CA HIS A 170 -15.69 10.00 23.10
C HIS A 170 -16.51 9.12 24.06
N ARG A 171 -16.81 7.88 23.66
CA ARG A 171 -17.51 6.93 24.55
C ARG A 171 -16.69 6.61 25.80
N SER A 172 -15.39 6.43 25.67
CA SER A 172 -14.50 6.16 26.81
C SER A 172 -14.39 7.35 27.76
N SER A 173 -14.40 8.58 27.24
CA SER A 173 -14.33 9.80 28.05
C SER A 173 -15.65 10.11 28.76
N GLY A 174 -16.79 9.80 28.16
CA GLY A 174 -18.12 9.99 28.76
C GLY A 174 -18.46 9.03 29.91
N ILE A 175 -17.77 7.89 30.02
CA ILE A 175 -17.98 6.90 31.10
C ILE A 175 -17.23 7.30 32.40
N LYS A 176 -16.33 8.29 32.36
CA LYS A 176 -15.54 8.72 33.53
C LYS A 176 -16.23 9.81 34.39
N GLN A 177 -17.51 10.10 34.18
CA GLN A 177 -18.27 11.08 34.97
C GLN A 177 -19.38 10.42 35.80
N GLU A 178 -19.03 9.52 36.71
CA GLU A 178 -19.87 9.12 37.87
C GLU A 178 -18.98 8.81 39.08
#